data_AF-A0A4Z1FNE5-F1
#
_entry.id   AF-A0A4Z1FNE5-F1
#
_cell.length_a   1.000
_cell.length_b   1.000
_cell.length_c   1.000
_cell.angle_alpha   90.00
_cell.angle_beta   90.00
_cell.angle_gamma   90.00
#
_symmetry.space_group_name_H-M   'P 1'
#
loop_
_entity.id
_entity.type
_entity.pdbx_description
1 polymer ?
#
loop_
_entity_poly.entity_id
_entity_poly.type
_entity_poly.pdbx_seq_one_letter_code
_entity_poly.pdbx_strand_id
1 'polypeptide(L)'
;MGIPELWQLFDKAEIGENISTAPFAAQHFVRERRPLRIAVDVSIWKFKCYLDKKEVEAIRKKVPPANPNEKNIFYKILKLLKLNIQLIFVADGSNRPKEKYGGQSPWYKYLSQDDKLLKKTVTSLGVTWHEAPGEAEAECAALQSRGVVDAVWTEDSDAFMFGCTSLIRFCHVKKPKVKRPGNNQDWVNESDETRREVDLDNIIIYRADKLQKQFPGLT
;
A
#
# COMPACT_ATOMS: atom_id res chain seq x y z
N MET A 1 -6.17 10.53 -2.29
CA MET A 1 -5.94 9.20 -2.89
C MET A 1 -7.27 8.52 -2.73
N GLY A 2 -7.99 8.40 -3.85
CA GLY A 2 -9.44 8.25 -3.98
C GLY A 2 -10.26 9.46 -3.50
N ILE A 3 -11.58 9.30 -3.49
CA ILE A 3 -12.58 10.24 -2.95
C ILE A 3 -12.48 10.27 -1.41
N PRO A 4 -11.95 11.33 -0.78
CA PRO A 4 -11.69 11.35 0.67
C PRO A 4 -12.95 11.17 1.52
N GLU A 5 -14.08 11.71 1.04
CA GLU A 5 -15.37 11.62 1.71
C GLU A 5 -15.86 10.17 1.82
N LEU A 6 -15.45 9.31 0.89
CA LEU A 6 -15.82 7.90 0.89
C LEU A 6 -15.21 7.15 2.07
N TRP A 7 -13.94 7.42 2.38
CA TRP A 7 -13.28 6.82 3.54
C TRP A 7 -13.91 7.27 4.84
N GLN A 8 -14.26 8.56 4.96
CA GLN A 8 -14.97 9.06 6.15
C GLN A 8 -16.32 8.37 6.35
N LEU A 9 -17.01 8.06 5.26
CA LEU A 9 -18.29 7.36 5.28
C LEU A 9 -18.11 5.88 5.70
N PHE A 10 -17.09 5.20 5.19
CA PHE A 10 -16.77 3.83 5.59
C PHE A 10 -16.30 3.72 7.04
N ASP A 11 -15.53 4.70 7.50
CA ASP A 11 -15.01 4.74 8.88
C ASP A 11 -16.15 5.03 9.87
N LYS A 12 -17.06 5.97 9.56
CA LYS A 12 -18.27 6.22 10.36
C LYS A 12 -19.20 5.00 10.42
N ALA A 13 -19.21 4.22 9.35
CA ALA A 13 -20.00 3.01 9.23
C ALA A 13 -19.34 1.77 9.87
N GLU A 14 -18.11 1.89 10.37
CA GLU A 14 -17.31 0.82 10.98
C GLU A 14 -17.18 -0.42 10.09
N ILE A 15 -17.09 -0.23 8.78
CA ILE A 15 -17.06 -1.33 7.79
C ILE A 15 -15.69 -2.02 7.76
N GLY A 16 -14.62 -1.28 8.03
CA GLY A 16 -13.26 -1.77 8.00
C GLY A 16 -12.98 -2.78 9.11
N GLU A 17 -12.61 -4.00 8.74
CA GLU A 17 -12.22 -5.04 9.70
C GLU A 17 -10.73 -4.94 10.01
N ASN A 18 -10.39 -4.62 11.26
CA ASN A 18 -9.01 -4.74 11.73
C ASN A 18 -8.70 -6.22 12.02
N ILE A 19 -7.77 -6.79 11.25
CA ILE A 19 -7.34 -8.18 11.41
C ILE A 19 -5.82 -8.27 11.33
N SER A 20 -5.25 -9.20 12.10
CA SER A 20 -3.84 -9.51 11.94
C SER A 20 -3.60 -10.25 10.63
N THR A 21 -2.51 -9.91 9.94
CA THR A 21 -2.15 -10.45 8.63
C THR A 21 -1.96 -11.98 8.66
N ALA A 22 -1.45 -12.52 9.77
CA ALA A 22 -1.23 -13.96 9.92
C ALA A 22 -2.55 -14.77 10.01
N PRO A 23 -3.50 -14.42 10.91
CA PRO A 23 -4.86 -14.99 10.88
C PRO A 23 -5.55 -14.86 9.53
N PHE A 24 -5.42 -13.71 8.85
CA PHE A 24 -6.04 -13.52 7.54
C PHE A 24 -5.51 -14.51 6.49
N ALA A 25 -4.18 -14.65 6.39
CA ALA A 25 -3.55 -15.62 5.49
C ALA A 25 -3.92 -17.07 5.86
N ALA A 26 -3.96 -17.40 7.15
CA ALA A 26 -4.32 -18.74 7.62
C ALA A 26 -5.78 -19.11 7.32
N GLN A 27 -6.72 -18.19 7.57
CA GLN A 27 -8.14 -18.38 7.26
C GLN A 27 -8.35 -18.60 5.76
N HIS A 28 -7.67 -17.81 4.92
CA HIS A 28 -7.69 -18.01 3.48
C HIS A 28 -7.18 -19.40 3.09
N PHE A 29 -6.04 -19.83 3.64
CA PHE A 29 -5.46 -21.14 3.34
C PHE A 29 -6.39 -22.29 3.75
N VAL A 30 -7.07 -22.19 4.88
CA VAL A 30 -8.05 -23.20 5.33
C VAL A 30 -9.22 -23.31 4.34
N ARG A 31 -9.70 -22.18 3.82
CA ARG A 31 -10.84 -22.13 2.89
C ARG A 31 -10.48 -22.58 1.48
N GLU A 32 -9.43 -22.00 0.90
CA GLU A 32 -9.07 -22.18 -0.52
C GLU A 32 -8.04 -23.29 -0.76
N ARG A 33 -7.44 -23.84 0.29
CA ARG A 33 -6.36 -24.85 0.23
C ARG A 33 -5.14 -24.43 -0.60
N ARG A 34 -4.95 -23.13 -0.75
CA ARG A 34 -3.79 -22.51 -1.40
C ARG A 34 -3.39 -21.21 -0.69
N PRO A 35 -2.15 -20.74 -0.88
CA PRO A 35 -1.71 -19.51 -0.25
C PRO A 35 -2.50 -18.28 -0.76
N LEU A 36 -2.61 -17.28 0.09
CA LEU A 36 -3.27 -16.00 -0.19
C LEU A 36 -2.46 -15.22 -1.22
N ARG A 37 -3.12 -14.74 -2.28
CA ARG A 37 -2.51 -13.92 -3.34
C ARG A 37 -2.98 -12.48 -3.24
N ILE A 38 -2.05 -11.54 -3.20
CA ILE A 38 -2.37 -10.11 -3.05
C ILE A 38 -1.73 -9.32 -4.19
N ALA A 39 -2.53 -8.52 -4.90
CA ALA A 39 -2.03 -7.47 -5.78
C ALA A 39 -1.69 -6.23 -4.96
N VAL A 40 -0.49 -5.69 -5.14
CA VAL A 40 0.04 -4.56 -4.39
C VAL A 40 0.20 -3.38 -5.33
N ASP A 41 -0.47 -2.27 -5.01
CA ASP A 41 -0.25 -1.01 -5.71
C ASP A 41 1.12 -0.41 -5.30
N VAL A 42 2.04 -0.35 -6.26
CA VAL A 42 3.40 0.13 -6.05
C VAL A 42 3.43 1.61 -5.66
N SER A 43 2.60 2.44 -6.28
CA SER A 43 2.56 3.89 -6.04
C SER A 43 2.13 4.18 -4.60
N ILE A 44 1.11 3.47 -4.11
CA ILE A 44 0.67 3.54 -2.71
C ILE A 44 1.76 3.06 -1.75
N TRP A 45 2.37 1.91 -2.03
CA TRP A 45 3.41 1.34 -1.16
C TRP A 45 4.63 2.24 -1.05
N LYS A 46 5.07 2.84 -2.16
CA LYS A 46 6.13 3.86 -2.16
C LYS A 46 5.72 5.05 -1.28
N PHE A 47 4.53 5.58 -1.48
CA PHE A 47 4.04 6.73 -0.72
C PHE A 47 3.98 6.47 0.80
N LYS A 48 3.55 5.27 1.21
CA LYS A 48 3.37 4.92 2.62
C LYS A 48 4.62 4.39 3.31
N CYS A 49 5.49 3.68 2.58
CA CYS A 49 6.66 3.01 3.16
C CYS A 49 7.98 3.75 2.96
N TYR A 50 8.05 4.75 2.06
CA TYR A 50 9.27 5.53 1.89
C TYR A 50 9.46 6.48 3.07
N LEU A 51 10.72 6.63 3.46
CA LEU A 51 11.13 7.61 4.46
C LEU A 51 11.08 9.02 3.87
N ASP A 52 11.01 10.01 4.76
CA ASP A 52 11.11 11.40 4.37
C ASP A 52 12.44 11.68 3.67
N LYS A 53 12.42 12.53 2.64
CA LYS A 53 13.61 12.86 1.84
C LYS A 53 14.79 13.34 2.70
N LYS A 54 14.50 14.12 3.76
CA LYS A 54 15.51 14.62 4.70
C LYS A 54 16.19 13.48 5.47
N GLU A 55 15.43 12.46 5.88
CA GLU A 55 15.96 11.29 6.57
C GLU A 55 16.82 10.44 5.62
N VAL A 56 16.34 10.21 4.39
CA VAL A 56 17.09 9.50 3.35
C VAL A 56 18.42 10.19 3.07
N GLU A 57 18.42 11.52 2.93
CA GLU A 57 19.63 12.30 2.69
C GLU A 57 20.59 12.25 3.89
N ALA A 58 20.08 12.34 5.12
CA ALA A 58 20.90 12.21 6.33
C ALA A 58 21.56 10.83 6.44
N ILE A 59 20.85 9.75 6.07
CA ILE A 59 21.41 8.39 6.02
C ILE A 59 22.48 8.31 4.93
N ARG A 60 22.20 8.81 3.72
CA ARG A 60 23.16 8.79 2.60
C ARG A 60 24.41 9.64 2.86
N LYS A 61 24.31 10.72 3.64
CA LYS A 61 25.48 11.48 4.10
C LYS A 61 26.43 10.65 4.98
N LYS A 62 25.88 9.74 5.79
CA LYS A 62 26.68 8.83 6.63
C LYS A 62 27.15 7.59 5.88
N VAL A 63 26.29 7.05 5.02
CA VAL A 63 26.54 5.83 4.23
C VAL A 63 26.09 6.10 2.79
N PRO A 64 26.98 6.63 1.92
CA PRO A 64 26.65 6.99 0.55
C PRO A 64 25.95 5.91 -0.30
N PRO A 65 26.33 4.61 -0.22
CA PRO A 65 25.67 3.57 -1.02
C PRO A 65 24.33 3.09 -0.41
N ALA A 66 23.82 3.70 0.66
CA ALA A 66 22.62 3.24 1.33
C ALA A 66 21.34 3.52 0.53
N ASN A 67 20.50 2.50 0.44
CA ASN A 67 19.17 2.51 -0.17
C ASN A 67 18.11 2.18 0.91
N PRO A 68 17.78 3.15 1.79
CA PRO A 68 16.97 2.87 2.98
C PRO A 68 15.51 2.53 2.66
N ASN A 69 14.96 3.09 1.58
CA ASN A 69 13.56 2.84 1.16
C ASN A 69 13.38 1.42 0.63
N GLU A 70 14.29 0.98 -0.24
CA GLU A 70 14.30 -0.37 -0.80
C GLU A 70 14.60 -1.40 0.28
N LYS A 71 15.52 -1.08 1.21
CA LYS A 71 15.75 -1.89 2.42
C LYS A 71 14.48 -2.02 3.27
N ASN A 72 13.72 -0.94 3.44
CA ASN A 72 12.46 -0.98 4.20
C ASN A 72 11.44 -1.90 3.51
N ILE A 73 11.19 -1.68 2.21
CA ILE A 73 10.26 -2.54 1.45
C ILE A 73 10.74 -4.00 1.44
N PHE A 74 12.04 -4.26 1.33
CA PHE A 74 12.61 -5.60 1.39
C PHE A 74 12.20 -6.35 2.67
N TYR A 75 12.38 -5.75 3.85
CA TYR A 75 11.98 -6.40 5.11
C TYR A 75 10.46 -6.59 5.21
N LYS A 76 9.69 -5.64 4.68
CA LYS A 76 8.24 -5.71 4.63
C LYS A 76 7.75 -6.88 3.77
N ILE A 77 8.34 -7.07 2.58
CA ILE A 77 8.07 -8.23 1.72
C ILE A 77 8.46 -9.53 2.42
N LEU A 78 9.64 -9.58 3.06
CA LEU A 78 10.06 -10.78 3.79
C LEU A 78 9.09 -11.18 4.90
N LYS A 79 8.48 -10.22 5.61
CA LYS A 79 7.44 -10.51 6.61
C LYS A 79 6.23 -11.22 5.97
N LEU A 80 5.77 -10.73 4.82
CA LEU A 80 4.61 -11.31 4.11
C LEU A 80 4.93 -12.68 3.51
N LEU A 81 6.11 -12.84 2.91
CA LEU A 81 6.57 -14.12 2.37
C LEU A 81 6.71 -15.19 3.47
N LYS A 82 7.11 -14.83 4.70
CA LYS A 82 7.14 -15.75 5.85
C LYS A 82 5.75 -16.30 6.21
N LEU A 83 4.69 -15.56 5.90
CA LEU A 83 3.30 -16.00 6.08
C LEU A 83 2.78 -16.80 4.88
N ASN A 84 3.67 -17.17 3.94
CA ASN A 84 3.35 -17.83 2.67
C ASN A 84 2.39 -16.99 1.81
N ILE A 85 2.37 -15.67 1.95
CA ILE A 85 1.55 -14.81 1.12
C ILE A 85 2.26 -14.60 -0.23
N GLN A 86 1.54 -14.83 -1.32
CA GLN A 86 2.01 -14.59 -2.68
C GLN A 86 1.68 -13.16 -3.08
N LEU A 87 2.68 -12.40 -3.52
CA LEU A 87 2.53 -10.99 -3.87
C LEU A 87 2.69 -10.79 -5.37
N ILE A 88 1.93 -9.86 -5.92
CA ILE A 88 2.11 -9.32 -7.27
C ILE A 88 2.19 -7.80 -7.14
N PHE A 89 3.34 -7.22 -7.44
CA PHE A 89 3.54 -5.78 -7.43
C PHE A 89 3.08 -5.20 -8.77
N VAL A 90 2.10 -4.31 -8.75
CA VAL A 90 1.53 -3.68 -9.94
C VAL A 90 1.97 -2.22 -9.99
N ALA A 91 2.77 -1.89 -10.99
CA ALA A 91 3.21 -0.53 -11.26
C ALA A 91 2.32 0.14 -12.33
N ASP A 92 2.22 1.47 -12.25
CA ASP A 92 1.50 2.27 -13.24
C ASP A 92 2.14 2.13 -14.64
N GLY A 93 1.27 2.15 -15.66
CA GLY A 93 1.61 2.06 -17.07
C GLY A 93 1.74 3.40 -17.78
N SER A 94 2.18 3.35 -19.04
CA SER A 94 2.35 4.53 -19.88
C SER A 94 1.03 5.15 -20.36
N ASN A 95 -0.07 4.38 -20.42
CA ASN A 95 -1.35 4.87 -20.96
C ASN A 95 -2.30 5.40 -19.89
N ARG A 96 -1.76 6.02 -18.84
CA ARG A 96 -2.58 6.70 -17.82
C ARG A 96 -3.28 7.92 -18.43
N PRO A 97 -4.55 8.20 -18.08
CA PRO A 97 -5.20 9.45 -18.46
C PRO A 97 -4.37 10.67 -18.02
N LYS A 98 -4.25 11.65 -18.93
CA LYS A 98 -3.40 12.84 -18.78
C LYS A 98 -3.89 13.82 -17.71
N GLU A 99 -5.16 13.71 -17.34
CA GLU A 99 -5.81 14.55 -16.34
C GLU A 99 -6.37 13.67 -15.23
N LYS A 100 -6.03 13.97 -13.97
CA LYS A 100 -6.69 13.42 -12.78
C LYS A 100 -7.22 14.63 -11.99
N TYR A 101 -8.54 14.68 -11.76
CA TYR A 101 -9.24 15.76 -11.02
C TYR A 101 -8.98 17.19 -11.55
N GLY A 102 -8.99 17.40 -12.87
CA GLY A 102 -8.84 18.74 -13.46
C GLY A 102 -7.43 19.34 -13.38
N GLY A 103 -6.44 18.58 -12.91
CA GLY A 103 -5.02 18.92 -12.97
C GLY A 103 -4.25 17.99 -13.91
N GLN A 104 -3.21 18.52 -14.57
CA GLN A 104 -2.27 17.69 -15.32
C GLN A 104 -1.58 16.71 -14.36
N SER A 105 -1.65 15.42 -14.64
CA SER A 105 -0.83 14.44 -13.92
C SER A 105 0.63 14.67 -14.35
N PRO A 106 1.59 14.83 -13.42
CA PRO A 106 2.98 15.13 -13.82
C PRO A 106 3.62 13.91 -14.49
N TRP A 107 3.56 13.83 -15.83
CA TRP A 107 4.12 12.73 -16.65
C TRP A 107 5.55 12.31 -16.26
N TYR A 108 6.33 13.24 -15.68
CA TYR A 108 7.75 13.07 -15.37
C TYR A 108 8.06 12.37 -14.03
N LYS A 109 7.06 12.13 -13.16
CA LYS A 109 7.30 11.58 -11.81
C LYS A 109 7.37 10.05 -11.72
N TYR A 110 7.03 9.33 -12.78
CA TYR A 110 6.62 7.91 -12.66
C TYR A 110 7.58 6.90 -13.29
N LEU A 111 8.63 7.36 -13.96
CA LEU A 111 9.80 6.56 -14.37
C LEU A 111 11.02 7.01 -13.56
N SER A 112 10.85 7.25 -12.24
CA SER A 112 12.01 7.61 -11.43
C SER A 112 12.94 6.41 -11.39
N GLN A 113 14.25 6.70 -11.42
CA GLN A 113 15.32 5.70 -11.32
C GLN A 113 15.14 4.75 -10.11
N ASP A 114 14.35 5.17 -9.12
CA ASP A 114 13.99 4.39 -7.92
C ASP A 114 13.19 3.12 -8.25
N ASP A 115 12.36 3.12 -9.31
CA ASP A 115 11.55 1.94 -9.63
C ASP A 115 12.39 0.79 -10.18
N LYS A 116 13.55 1.08 -10.81
CA LYS A 116 14.46 0.02 -11.30
C LYS A 116 15.07 -0.76 -10.14
N LEU A 117 15.51 -0.08 -9.09
CA LEU A 117 16.11 -0.75 -7.92
C LEU A 117 15.05 -1.49 -7.12
N LEU A 118 13.87 -0.89 -6.95
CA LEU A 118 12.75 -1.55 -6.31
C LEU A 118 12.33 -2.79 -7.08
N LYS A 119 12.09 -2.68 -8.39
CA LYS A 119 11.77 -3.81 -9.28
C LYS A 119 12.81 -4.92 -9.17
N LYS A 120 14.10 -4.59 -9.21
CA LYS A 120 15.18 -5.56 -9.04
C LYS A 120 15.13 -6.25 -7.67
N THR A 121 14.88 -5.49 -6.61
CA THR A 121 14.79 -6.03 -5.24
C THR A 121 13.60 -6.99 -5.09
N VAL A 122 12.43 -6.58 -5.57
CA VAL A 122 11.17 -7.36 -5.54
C VAL A 122 11.32 -8.66 -6.35
N THR A 123 11.80 -8.55 -7.58
CA THR A 123 11.98 -9.71 -8.47
C THR A 123 13.04 -10.69 -7.95
N SER A 124 14.10 -10.20 -7.30
CA SER A 124 15.11 -11.06 -6.66
C SER A 124 14.57 -11.86 -5.47
N LEU A 125 13.47 -11.40 -4.86
CA LEU A 125 12.76 -12.13 -3.80
C LEU A 125 11.74 -13.16 -4.35
N GLY A 126 11.65 -13.33 -5.67
CA GLY A 126 10.66 -14.20 -6.30
C GLY A 126 9.24 -13.63 -6.35
N VAL A 127 9.09 -12.33 -6.08
CA VAL A 127 7.81 -11.63 -6.19
C VAL A 127 7.61 -11.14 -7.62
N THR A 128 6.40 -11.36 -8.17
CA THR A 128 6.07 -10.95 -9.54
C THR A 128 5.96 -9.43 -9.62
N TRP A 129 6.60 -8.84 -10.63
CA TRP A 129 6.42 -7.45 -11.01
C TRP A 129 5.59 -7.36 -12.28
N HIS A 130 4.48 -6.66 -12.22
CA HIS A 130 3.55 -6.43 -13.31
C HIS A 130 3.48 -4.94 -13.63
N GLU A 131 3.53 -4.59 -14.91
CA GLU A 131 3.33 -3.21 -15.37
C GLU A 131 1.92 -3.12 -15.95
N ALA A 132 1.07 -2.32 -15.31
CA ALA A 132 -0.28 -2.09 -15.79
C ALA A 132 -0.24 -1.42 -17.18
N PRO A 133 -1.27 -1.59 -18.02
CA PRO A 133 -1.37 -0.80 -19.25
C PRO A 133 -1.66 0.68 -18.96
N GLY A 134 -2.41 0.97 -17.89
CA GLY A 134 -2.85 2.30 -17.46
C GLY A 134 -2.62 2.51 -15.96
N GLU A 135 -3.68 2.65 -15.17
CA GLU A 135 -3.57 2.83 -13.71
C GLU A 135 -3.39 1.50 -12.98
N ALA A 136 -2.48 1.48 -11.99
CA ALA A 136 -2.20 0.30 -11.18
C ALA A 136 -3.43 -0.16 -10.37
N GLU A 137 -4.21 0.79 -9.83
CA GLU A 137 -5.44 0.50 -9.06
C GLU A 137 -6.49 -0.24 -9.90
N ALA A 138 -6.70 0.18 -11.15
CA ALA A 138 -7.63 -0.46 -12.09
C ALA A 138 -7.15 -1.86 -12.49
N GLU A 139 -5.85 -2.01 -12.76
CA GLU A 139 -5.27 -3.31 -13.09
C GLU A 139 -5.29 -4.27 -11.88
N CYS A 140 -5.04 -3.78 -10.66
CA CYS A 140 -5.18 -4.59 -9.45
C CYS A 140 -6.60 -5.13 -9.29
N ALA A 141 -7.61 -4.28 -9.47
CA ALA A 141 -9.02 -4.69 -9.42
C ALA A 141 -9.35 -5.70 -10.54
N ALA A 142 -8.82 -5.50 -11.75
CA ALA A 142 -8.98 -6.42 -12.86
C ALA A 142 -8.32 -7.80 -12.60
N LEU A 143 -7.14 -7.83 -11.96
CA LEU A 143 -6.48 -9.07 -11.57
C LEU A 143 -7.31 -9.84 -10.53
N GLN A 144 -7.94 -9.12 -9.60
CA GLN A 144 -8.82 -9.74 -8.61
C GLN A 144 -10.09 -10.30 -9.24
N SER A 145 -10.78 -9.52 -10.09
CA SER A 145 -12.02 -9.97 -10.73
C SER A 145 -11.80 -11.17 -11.66
N ARG A 146 -10.59 -11.32 -12.22
CA ARG A 146 -10.17 -12.49 -13.01
C ARG A 146 -9.69 -13.68 -12.17
N GLY A 147 -9.66 -13.56 -10.84
CA GLY A 147 -9.22 -14.62 -9.92
C GLY A 147 -7.71 -14.88 -9.92
N VAL A 148 -6.90 -13.94 -10.43
CA VAL A 148 -5.43 -14.03 -10.37
C VAL A 148 -4.96 -13.79 -8.93
N VAL A 149 -5.59 -12.82 -8.26
CA VAL A 149 -5.35 -12.48 -6.85
C VAL A 149 -6.65 -12.53 -6.05
N ASP A 150 -6.53 -12.67 -4.73
CA ASP A 150 -7.66 -12.75 -3.81
C ASP A 150 -8.00 -11.39 -3.20
N ALA A 151 -6.99 -10.53 -3.03
CA ALA A 151 -7.12 -9.21 -2.42
C ALA A 151 -6.26 -8.16 -3.12
N VAL A 152 -6.69 -6.90 -3.05
CA VAL A 152 -5.95 -5.75 -3.56
C VAL A 152 -5.47 -4.90 -2.39
N TRP A 153 -4.18 -4.62 -2.30
CA TRP A 153 -3.60 -3.75 -1.29
C TRP A 153 -3.36 -2.36 -1.87
N THR A 154 -4.29 -1.45 -1.57
CA THR A 154 -4.27 -0.06 -2.01
C THR A 154 -4.96 0.85 -0.99
N GLU A 155 -4.67 2.15 -1.04
CA GLU A 155 -5.34 3.18 -0.25
C GLU A 155 -6.32 4.01 -1.08
N ASP A 156 -6.37 3.77 -2.40
CA ASP A 156 -7.31 4.44 -3.29
C ASP A 156 -8.66 3.72 -3.25
N SER A 157 -9.71 4.46 -2.90
CA SER A 157 -11.08 3.94 -2.90
C SER A 157 -11.62 3.68 -4.30
N ASP A 158 -10.99 4.27 -5.32
CA ASP A 158 -11.38 4.12 -6.72
C ASP A 158 -11.29 2.66 -7.19
N ALA A 159 -10.48 1.83 -6.52
CA ALA A 159 -10.44 0.39 -6.75
C ALA A 159 -11.82 -0.30 -6.65
N PHE A 160 -12.72 0.18 -5.77
CA PHE A 160 -14.09 -0.35 -5.70
C PHE A 160 -14.89 -0.03 -6.97
N MET A 161 -14.72 1.17 -7.53
CA MET A 161 -15.38 1.55 -8.80
C MET A 161 -14.87 0.70 -9.98
N PHE A 162 -13.66 0.17 -9.90
CA PHE A 162 -13.10 -0.78 -10.87
C PHE A 162 -13.50 -2.24 -10.61
N GLY A 163 -14.36 -2.51 -9.62
CA GLY A 163 -14.89 -3.85 -9.32
C GLY A 163 -14.06 -4.65 -8.31
N CYS A 164 -13.25 -4.00 -7.48
CA CYS A 164 -12.56 -4.66 -6.37
C CYS A 164 -13.56 -5.19 -5.33
N THR A 165 -13.42 -6.46 -4.95
CA THR A 165 -14.29 -7.12 -3.95
C THR A 165 -13.66 -7.23 -2.57
N SER A 166 -12.33 -7.26 -2.48
CA SER A 166 -11.60 -7.29 -1.22
C SER A 166 -10.38 -6.38 -1.29
N LEU A 167 -10.41 -5.33 -0.47
CA LEU A 167 -9.40 -4.28 -0.43
C LEU A 167 -8.72 -4.25 0.94
N ILE A 168 -7.39 -4.19 0.93
CA ILE A 168 -6.52 -4.14 2.11
C ILE A 168 -5.91 -2.74 2.21
N ARG A 169 -6.04 -2.12 3.39
CA ARG A 169 -5.41 -0.86 3.77
C ARG A 169 -4.40 -1.06 4.90
N PHE A 170 -3.48 -0.12 5.01
CA PHE A 170 -2.48 -0.13 6.06
C PHE A 170 -3.08 0.23 7.42
N CYS A 171 -2.75 -0.55 8.44
CA CYS A 171 -2.89 -0.08 9.81
C CYS A 171 -1.74 0.87 10.15
N HIS A 172 -2.07 1.92 10.91
CA HIS A 172 -1.11 2.89 11.37
C HIS A 172 -0.89 2.74 12.87
N VAL A 173 0.36 2.46 13.26
CA VAL A 173 0.76 2.50 14.67
C VAL A 173 1.32 3.89 14.96
N LYS A 174 0.82 4.52 16.02
CA LYS A 174 1.35 5.80 16.50
C LYS A 174 2.79 5.55 16.99
N LYS A 175 3.79 6.22 16.39
CA LYS A 175 5.15 6.19 16.96
C LYS A 175 5.11 6.76 18.38
N PRO A 176 5.75 6.10 19.37
CA PRO A 176 5.90 6.68 20.69
C PRO A 176 6.70 7.98 20.60
N LYS A 177 6.33 8.99 21.40
CA LYS A 177 7.07 10.26 21.48
C LYS A 177 8.50 9.99 21.97
N VAL A 178 9.48 10.00 21.07
CA VAL A 178 10.89 9.90 21.47
C VAL A 178 11.32 11.26 22.02
N LYS A 179 11.57 11.35 23.33
CA LYS A 179 12.26 12.51 23.92
C LYS A 179 13.70 12.50 23.43
N ARG A 180 14.10 13.49 22.63
CA ARG A 180 15.53 13.72 22.36
C ARG A 180 16.17 14.28 23.63
N PRO A 181 17.32 13.75 24.09
CA PRO A 181 18.04 14.36 25.20
C PRO A 181 18.74 15.62 24.68
N GLY A 182 18.20 16.78 25.00
CA GLY A 182 18.74 18.09 24.64
C GLY A 182 17.80 19.20 25.11
N ASN A 183 18.34 20.17 25.85
CA ASN A 183 17.62 21.18 26.61
C ASN A 183 16.58 21.98 25.80
N ASN A 184 15.47 22.27 26.49
CA ASN A 184 14.44 23.26 26.19
C ASN A 184 13.80 23.23 24.80
N GLN A 185 12.63 22.60 24.77
CA GLN A 185 11.39 23.22 24.30
C GLN A 185 11.29 23.56 22.81
N ASP A 186 11.60 22.60 21.94
CA ASP A 186 11.02 22.55 20.60
C ASP A 186 10.30 21.21 20.42
N TRP A 187 9.02 21.16 20.80
CA TRP A 187 8.12 20.18 20.23
C TRP A 187 7.97 20.54 18.75
N VAL A 188 8.76 19.90 17.88
CA VAL A 188 8.50 20.01 16.44
C VAL A 188 7.09 19.47 16.23
N ASN A 189 6.17 20.34 15.82
CA ASN A 189 4.82 19.99 15.37
C ASN A 189 4.93 19.28 14.01
N GLU A 190 5.58 18.12 14.00
CA GLU A 190 5.38 17.12 12.95
C GLU A 190 3.92 16.69 13.00
N SER A 191 3.23 16.79 11.87
CA SER A 191 1.83 16.39 11.74
C SER A 191 1.67 14.93 12.17
N ASP A 192 0.51 14.59 12.72
CA ASP A 192 0.22 13.22 13.21
C ASP A 192 0.34 12.13 12.13
N GLU A 193 0.41 12.52 10.85
CA GLU A 193 0.62 11.63 9.70
C GLU A 193 2.08 11.21 9.51
N THR A 194 3.07 12.10 9.73
CA THR A 194 4.50 11.75 9.61
C THR A 194 4.98 10.85 10.75
N ARG A 195 4.21 10.77 11.83
CA ARG A 195 4.49 9.95 13.02
C ARG A 195 3.95 8.53 12.97
N ARG A 196 3.30 8.10 11.89
CA ARG A 196 2.69 6.77 11.83
C ARG A 196 3.61 5.79 11.10
N GLU A 197 4.15 4.82 11.83
CA GLU A 197 4.80 3.69 11.17
C GLU A 197 3.72 2.76 10.61
N VAL A 198 3.94 2.30 9.39
CA VAL A 198 3.06 1.35 8.73
C VAL A 198 3.24 -0.01 9.39
N ASP A 199 2.18 -0.48 10.06
CA ASP A 199 2.09 -1.81 10.60
C ASP A 199 1.67 -2.79 9.49
N LEU A 200 2.39 -3.91 9.40
CA LEU A 200 2.08 -5.00 8.49
C LEU A 200 1.63 -6.26 9.23
N ASP A 201 1.70 -6.25 10.55
CA ASP A 201 1.24 -7.35 11.38
C ASP A 201 -0.27 -7.23 11.60
N ASN A 202 -0.82 -6.02 11.43
CA ASN A 202 -2.25 -5.70 11.34
C ASN A 202 -2.58 -4.97 10.04
N ILE A 203 -3.74 -5.31 9.47
CA ILE A 203 -4.29 -4.71 8.25
C ILE A 203 -5.78 -4.39 8.44
N ILE A 204 -6.27 -3.42 7.68
CA ILE A 204 -7.70 -3.12 7.60
C ILE A 204 -8.25 -3.71 6.31
N ILE A 205 -9.29 -4.53 6.41
CA ILE A 205 -9.91 -5.16 5.25
C ILE A 205 -11.30 -4.58 5.04
N TYR A 206 -11.57 -4.17 3.81
CA TYR A 206 -12.88 -3.77 3.33
C TYR A 206 -13.35 -4.80 2.30
N ARG A 207 -14.60 -5.24 2.42
CA ARG A 207 -15.21 -6.21 1.49
C ARG A 207 -16.43 -5.59 0.83
N ALA A 208 -16.54 -5.78 -0.48
CA ALA A 208 -17.64 -5.24 -1.28
C ALA A 208 -19.00 -5.76 -0.82
N ASP A 209 -19.11 -7.01 -0.36
CA ASP A 209 -20.38 -7.57 0.13
C ASP A 209 -20.92 -6.82 1.37
N LYS A 210 -20.02 -6.36 2.25
CA LYS A 210 -20.38 -5.53 3.40
C LYS A 210 -20.71 -4.10 2.98
N LEU A 211 -19.91 -3.54 2.08
CA LEU A 211 -20.15 -2.20 1.52
C LEU A 211 -21.51 -2.14 0.84
N GLN A 212 -21.85 -3.12 0.00
CA GLN A 212 -23.12 -3.15 -0.73
C GLN A 212 -24.33 -3.37 0.17
N LYS A 213 -24.17 -4.07 1.30
CA LYS A 213 -25.23 -4.20 2.32
C LYS A 213 -25.56 -2.88 3.00
N GLN A 214 -24.56 -2.04 3.24
CA GLN A 214 -24.73 -0.77 3.94
C GLN A 214 -24.99 0.41 2.99
N PHE A 215 -24.42 0.36 1.79
CA PHE A 215 -24.51 1.35 0.73
C PHE A 215 -24.79 0.65 -0.62
N PRO A 216 -26.05 0.26 -0.89
CA PRO A 216 -26.40 -0.42 -2.13
C PRO A 216 -26.06 0.42 -3.37
N GLY A 217 -25.37 -0.18 -4.35
CA GLY A 217 -25.01 0.43 -5.63
C GLY A 217 -23.63 1.11 -5.67
N LEU A 218 -22.84 0.98 -4.61
CA LEU A 218 -21.53 1.65 -4.50
C LEU A 218 -20.38 0.83 -5.07
N THR A 219 -20.54 -0.50 -5.13
CA THR A 219 -19.58 -1.46 -5.69
C THR A 219 -20.18 -2.24 -6.84
#